data_AF-A0A7C2IWW0-F1
#
_entry.id   AF-A0A7C2IWW0-F1
#
_cell.length_a   1.000
_cell.length_b   1.000
_cell.length_c   1.000
_cell.angle_alpha   90.00
_cell.angle_beta   90.00
_cell.angle_gamma   90.00
#
_symmetry.space_group_name_H-M   'P 1'
#
loop_
_entity.id
_entity.type
_entity.pdbx_description
1 polymer ?
#
loop_
_entity_poly.entity_id
_entity_poly.type
_entity_poly.pdbx_seq_one_letter_code
_entity_poly.pdbx_strand_id
1 'polypeptide(L)'
;MRTPTSRDHVTRGRRLGEEGVALPLALLVLLVLSTLAVALAQMTAAEVDVGRWSRWDLQALYLAQAAIEHQVYALKADKDATGLGPVNYPATPDGSYWYSATLTCLLQCTADRESRRWRIVGTGEIRAPGGAILQSRAVRAEVEITYAWGSTGPTAGYIVPTSVTFLRWEEVYP
;
A
#
# COMPACT_ATOMS: atom_id res chain seq x y z
N MET A 1 -14.20 -38.90 -93.25
CA MET A 1 -13.70 -37.55 -92.91
C MET A 1 -13.93 -37.34 -91.42
N ARG A 2 -12.86 -37.33 -90.60
CA ARG A 2 -12.20 -36.11 -90.06
C ARG A 2 -13.19 -35.22 -89.29
N THR A 3 -13.05 -34.84 -88.02
CA THR A 3 -12.07 -35.05 -86.93
C THR A 3 -12.70 -34.40 -85.66
N PRO A 4 -12.21 -34.69 -84.44
CA PRO A 4 -12.79 -34.33 -83.13
C PRO A 4 -12.18 -33.05 -82.52
N THR A 5 -12.85 -32.40 -81.57
CA THR A 5 -12.31 -31.44 -80.55
C THR A 5 -13.45 -31.15 -79.54
N SER A 6 -13.29 -30.95 -78.23
CA SER A 6 -12.14 -30.57 -77.41
C SER A 6 -12.29 -31.19 -76.01
N ARG A 7 -11.15 -31.61 -75.46
CA ARG A 7 -10.93 -31.97 -74.05
C ARG A 7 -10.82 -30.69 -73.23
N ASP A 8 -11.56 -30.60 -72.13
CA ASP A 8 -11.10 -29.85 -70.96
C ASP A 8 -10.82 -30.85 -69.84
N HIS A 9 -9.56 -31.29 -69.81
CA HIS A 9 -8.99 -31.98 -68.65
C HIS A 9 -8.75 -30.93 -67.56
N VAL A 10 -9.73 -30.77 -66.67
CA VAL A 10 -9.47 -30.19 -65.35
C VAL A 10 -8.62 -31.20 -64.59
N THR A 11 -7.32 -30.95 -64.54
CA THR A 11 -6.39 -31.60 -63.63
C THR A 11 -6.78 -31.27 -62.19
N ARG A 12 -7.68 -32.07 -61.62
CA ARG A 12 -7.82 -32.21 -60.17
C ARG A 12 -6.52 -32.82 -59.67
N GLY A 13 -5.56 -31.94 -59.33
CA GLY A 13 -4.40 -32.30 -58.54
C GLY A 13 -4.86 -32.99 -57.27
N ARG A 14 -4.63 -34.30 -57.20
CA ARG A 14 -4.82 -35.13 -56.02
C ARG A 14 -3.89 -34.62 -54.91
N ARG A 15 -4.41 -33.86 -53.95
CA ARG A 15 -3.85 -33.76 -52.60
C ARG A 15 -4.37 -34.95 -51.79
N LEU A 16 -3.83 -36.15 -52.01
CA LEU A 16 -4.25 -37.38 -51.30
C LEU A 16 -3.18 -37.87 -50.29
N GLY A 17 -2.38 -36.96 -49.72
CA GLY A 17 -1.30 -37.30 -48.80
C GLY A 17 -1.28 -36.55 -47.47
N GLU A 18 -2.12 -35.53 -47.28
CA GLU A 18 -2.08 -34.65 -46.08
C GLU A 18 -3.24 -34.92 -45.09
N GLU A 19 -4.16 -35.84 -45.40
CA GLU A 19 -5.43 -36.02 -44.67
C GLU A 19 -5.27 -36.67 -43.28
N GLY A 20 -4.09 -37.21 -42.93
CA GLY A 20 -3.85 -37.86 -41.63
C GLY A 20 -3.15 -37.01 -40.56
N VAL A 21 -2.45 -35.94 -40.96
CA VAL A 21 -1.58 -35.15 -40.05
C VAL A 21 -2.25 -33.88 -39.53
N ALA A 22 -3.34 -33.44 -40.17
CA ALA A 22 -4.05 -32.22 -39.79
C ALA A 22 -4.62 -32.27 -38.37
N LEU A 23 -5.18 -33.41 -37.95
CA LEU A 23 -5.75 -33.59 -36.62
C LEU A 23 -4.70 -33.49 -35.50
N PRO A 24 -3.60 -34.27 -35.50
CA PRO A 24 -2.59 -34.16 -34.44
C PRO A 24 -1.88 -32.80 -34.45
N LEU A 25 -1.67 -32.18 -35.61
CA LEU A 25 -1.13 -30.82 -35.69
C LEU A 25 -2.10 -29.80 -35.05
N ALA A 26 -3.40 -29.89 -35.36
CA ALA A 26 -4.41 -29.02 -34.76
C ALA A 26 -4.49 -29.20 -33.23
N LEU A 27 -4.42 -30.44 -32.75
CA LEU A 27 -4.37 -30.73 -31.30
C LEU A 27 -3.11 -30.16 -30.64
N LEU A 28 -1.96 -30.27 -31.29
CA LEU A 28 -0.72 -29.68 -30.79
C LEU A 28 -0.80 -28.14 -30.74
N VAL A 29 -1.34 -27.51 -31.79
CA VAL A 29 -1.55 -26.06 -31.81
C VAL A 29 -2.54 -25.64 -30.72
N LEU A 30 -3.65 -26.36 -30.52
CA LEU A 30 -4.59 -26.08 -29.43
C LEU A 30 -3.96 -26.25 -28.05
N LEU A 31 -3.07 -27.22 -27.87
CA LEU A 31 -2.33 -27.41 -26.62
C LEU A 31 -1.37 -26.24 -26.39
N VAL A 32 -0.61 -25.84 -27.40
CA VAL A 32 0.28 -24.66 -27.32
C VAL A 32 -0.51 -23.39 -27.03
N LEU A 33 -1.61 -23.14 -27.74
CA LEU A 33 -2.46 -21.98 -27.51
C LEU A 33 -3.11 -21.98 -26.13
N SER A 34 -3.55 -23.14 -25.62
CA SER A 34 -4.12 -23.22 -24.27
C SER A 34 -3.05 -22.97 -23.19
N THR A 35 -1.84 -23.51 -23.34
CA THR A 35 -0.73 -23.21 -22.42
C THR A 35 -0.34 -21.73 -22.43
N LEU A 36 -0.32 -21.10 -23.62
CA LEU A 36 -0.06 -19.67 -23.76
C LEU A 36 -1.16 -18.82 -23.08
N ALA A 37 -2.43 -19.20 -23.27
CA ALA A 37 -3.56 -18.51 -22.64
C ALA A 37 -3.50 -18.61 -21.10
N VAL A 38 -3.16 -19.78 -20.54
CA VAL A 38 -2.97 -19.96 -19.10
C VAL A 38 -1.81 -19.11 -18.59
N ALA A 39 -0.68 -19.07 -19.31
CA ALA A 39 0.47 -18.25 -18.91
C ALA A 39 0.12 -16.76 -18.87
N LEU A 40 -0.62 -16.25 -19.86
CA LEU A 40 -1.08 -14.85 -19.87
C LEU A 40 -2.06 -14.56 -18.72
N ALA A 41 -2.97 -15.48 -18.42
CA ALA A 41 -3.88 -15.35 -17.28
C ALA A 41 -3.11 -15.31 -15.95
N GLN A 42 -2.05 -16.09 -15.79
CA GLN A 42 -1.21 -16.06 -14.60
C GLN A 42 -0.38 -14.78 -14.47
N MET A 43 0.18 -14.26 -15.58
CA MET A 43 0.92 -13.00 -15.56
C MET A 43 0.01 -11.82 -15.16
N THR A 44 -1.18 -11.74 -15.75
CA THR A 44 -2.15 -10.69 -15.41
C THR A 44 -2.63 -10.78 -13.96
N ALA A 45 -2.87 -12.00 -13.43
CA ALA A 45 -3.18 -12.18 -12.02
C ALA A 45 -2.05 -11.70 -11.11
N ALA A 46 -0.79 -12.05 -11.43
CA ALA A 46 0.37 -11.62 -10.67
C ALA A 46 0.54 -10.09 -10.67
N GLU A 47 0.34 -9.43 -11.81
CA GLU A 47 0.39 -7.96 -11.90
C GLU A 47 -0.67 -7.27 -11.03
N VAL A 48 -1.90 -7.80 -11.04
CA VAL A 48 -3.00 -7.28 -10.20
C VAL A 48 -2.66 -7.44 -8.72
N ASP A 49 -2.10 -8.58 -8.32
CA ASP A 49 -1.71 -8.83 -6.94
C ASP A 49 -0.58 -7.88 -6.50
N VAL A 50 0.48 -7.72 -7.30
CA VAL A 50 1.58 -6.78 -7.00
C VAL A 50 1.05 -5.34 -6.88
N GLY A 51 0.18 -4.93 -7.80
CA GLY A 51 -0.43 -3.60 -7.75
C GLY A 51 -1.31 -3.39 -6.50
N ARG A 52 -2.01 -4.44 -6.05
CA ARG A 52 -2.78 -4.39 -4.80
C ARG A 52 -1.87 -4.25 -3.58
N TRP A 53 -0.83 -5.05 -3.47
CA TRP A 53 0.12 -4.99 -2.35
C TRP A 53 0.82 -3.64 -2.26
N SER A 54 1.29 -3.09 -3.39
CA SER A 54 1.93 -1.77 -3.42
C SER A 54 0.98 -0.64 -3.00
N ARG A 55 -0.31 -0.70 -3.36
CA ARG A 55 -1.29 0.30 -2.89
C ARG A 55 -1.53 0.22 -1.39
N TRP A 56 -1.71 -0.97 -0.85
CA TRP A 56 -1.88 -1.14 0.60
C TRP A 56 -0.65 -0.69 1.37
N ASP A 57 0.53 -0.92 0.82
CA ASP A 57 1.80 -0.46 1.36
C ASP A 57 1.84 1.07 1.51
N LEU A 58 1.60 1.79 0.42
CA LEU A 58 1.56 3.25 0.40
C LEU A 58 0.46 3.81 1.30
N GLN A 59 -0.70 3.17 1.34
CA GLN A 59 -1.80 3.58 2.22
C GLN A 59 -1.45 3.39 3.70
N ALA A 60 -0.88 2.24 4.07
CA ALA A 60 -0.42 1.99 5.44
C ALA A 60 0.66 3.01 5.85
N LEU A 61 1.59 3.33 4.95
CA LEU A 61 2.62 4.34 5.20
C LEU A 61 1.99 5.72 5.41
N TYR A 62 1.06 6.15 4.54
CA TYR A 62 0.36 7.41 4.69
C TYR A 62 -0.38 7.52 6.04
N LEU A 63 -1.03 6.44 6.47
CA LEU A 63 -1.70 6.35 7.77
C LEU A 63 -0.70 6.47 8.94
N ALA A 64 0.47 5.84 8.84
CA ALA A 64 1.53 5.96 9.84
C ALA A 64 2.04 7.41 9.95
N GLN A 65 2.17 8.13 8.83
CA GLN A 65 2.56 9.54 8.81
C GLN A 65 1.48 10.43 9.44
N ALA A 66 0.21 10.19 9.11
CA ALA A 66 -0.93 10.89 9.71
C ALA A 66 -0.99 10.71 11.24
N ALA A 67 -0.63 9.53 11.74
CA ALA A 67 -0.52 9.29 13.18
C ALA A 67 0.53 10.18 13.86
N ILE A 68 1.68 10.38 13.21
CA ILE A 68 2.74 11.27 13.71
C ILE A 68 2.24 12.72 13.72
N GLU A 69 1.62 13.18 12.64
CA GLU A 69 1.08 14.53 12.55
C GLU A 69 0.01 14.79 13.61
N HIS A 70 -0.90 13.84 13.81
CA HIS A 70 -1.92 13.92 14.85
C HIS A 70 -1.29 13.95 16.25
N GLN A 71 -0.27 13.13 16.52
CA GLN A 71 0.42 13.15 17.81
C GLN A 71 1.15 14.49 18.05
N VAL A 72 1.79 15.05 17.02
CA VAL A 72 2.41 16.38 17.10
C VAL A 72 1.37 17.45 17.39
N TYR A 73 0.21 17.39 16.73
CA TYR A 73 -0.90 18.30 17.03
C TYR A 73 -1.37 18.17 18.49
N ALA A 74 -1.54 16.94 18.98
CA ALA A 74 -1.89 16.68 20.37
C ALA A 74 -0.86 17.26 21.34
N LEU A 75 0.44 17.09 21.07
CA LEU A 75 1.54 17.63 21.89
C LEU A 75 1.66 19.16 21.89
N LYS A 76 1.14 19.82 20.84
CA LYS A 76 1.03 21.28 20.79
C LYS A 76 -0.15 21.77 21.63
N ALA A 77 -1.25 21.02 21.65
CA ALA A 77 -2.42 21.36 22.45
C ALA A 77 -2.20 21.07 23.94
N ASP A 78 -1.55 19.95 24.24
CA ASP A 78 -1.21 19.51 25.59
C ASP A 78 0.18 18.87 25.60
N LYS A 79 1.12 19.49 26.33
CA LYS A 79 2.51 19.01 26.43
C LYS A 79 2.64 17.65 27.11
N ASP A 80 1.62 17.24 27.86
CA ASP A 80 1.54 15.97 28.58
C ASP A 80 0.60 14.98 27.86
N ALA A 81 0.24 15.26 26.60
CA ALA A 81 -0.56 14.36 25.77
C ALA A 81 0.05 12.95 25.71
N THR A 82 -0.79 11.95 25.90
CA THR A 82 -0.39 10.54 25.81
C THR A 82 -0.34 10.08 24.35
N GLY A 83 0.12 8.84 24.14
CA GLY A 83 0.03 8.18 22.84
C GLY A 83 -1.42 8.10 22.33
N LEU A 84 -1.58 8.17 21.02
CA LEU A 84 -2.86 8.00 20.35
C LEU A 84 -3.22 6.51 20.23
N GLY A 85 -4.38 6.14 20.78
CA GLY A 85 -4.97 4.83 20.53
C GLY A 85 -5.37 4.63 19.06
N PRO A 86 -5.93 3.47 18.70
CA PRO A 86 -6.38 3.20 17.34
C PRO A 86 -7.47 4.18 16.89
N VAL A 87 -7.23 4.87 15.78
CA VAL A 87 -8.18 5.79 15.14
C VAL A 87 -8.49 5.28 13.73
N ASN A 88 -9.78 5.15 13.41
CA ASN A 88 -10.21 4.78 12.07
C ASN A 88 -10.26 6.03 11.18
N TYR A 89 -9.45 6.07 10.12
CA TYR A 89 -9.40 7.20 9.20
C TYR A 89 -8.99 6.78 7.77
N PRO A 90 -9.70 7.22 6.72
CA PRO A 90 -11.00 7.88 6.80
C PRO A 90 -12.01 6.99 7.55
N ALA A 91 -13.00 7.61 8.20
CA ALA A 91 -13.99 6.87 8.96
C ALA A 91 -14.83 6.02 7.99
N THR A 92 -14.62 4.71 8.00
CA THR A 92 -15.34 3.77 7.13
C THR A 92 -16.17 2.80 7.97
N PRO A 93 -17.39 2.43 7.55
CA PRO A 93 -18.24 1.54 8.33
C PRO A 93 -17.62 0.15 8.58
N ASP A 94 -16.76 -0.29 7.68
CA ASP A 94 -16.04 -1.57 7.74
C ASP A 94 -14.77 -1.52 8.59
N GLY A 95 -14.32 -0.33 8.99
CA GLY A 95 -13.10 -0.17 9.77
C GLY A 95 -11.85 -0.65 9.01
N SER A 96 -11.71 -0.34 7.73
CA SER A 96 -10.61 -0.87 6.91
C SER A 96 -9.28 -0.14 7.10
N TYR A 97 -9.28 1.10 7.58
CA TYR A 97 -8.09 1.95 7.67
C TYR A 97 -7.90 2.45 9.09
N TRP A 98 -6.78 2.12 9.71
CA TRP A 98 -6.49 2.51 11.09
C TRP A 98 -5.11 3.12 11.20
N TYR A 99 -4.95 4.03 12.14
CA TYR A 99 -3.64 4.45 12.59
C TYR A 99 -3.60 4.60 14.11
N SER A 100 -2.41 4.53 14.68
CA SER A 100 -2.16 4.76 16.10
C SER A 100 -0.76 5.35 16.28
N ALA A 101 -0.51 5.98 17.42
CA ALA A 101 0.82 6.50 17.73
C ALA A 101 1.24 6.13 19.15
N THR A 102 2.44 5.60 19.28
CA THR A 102 3.08 5.47 20.59
C THR A 102 4.06 6.62 20.78
N LEU A 103 4.17 7.07 22.02
CA LEU A 103 4.95 8.24 22.39
C LEU A 103 5.93 7.85 23.50
N THR A 104 7.19 8.25 23.36
CA THR A 104 8.21 8.10 24.39
C THR A 104 8.97 9.40 24.55
N CYS A 105 9.04 9.94 25.75
CA CYS A 105 9.86 11.10 26.00
C CYS A 105 11.35 10.71 26.04
N LEU A 106 12.19 11.43 25.30
CA LEU A 106 13.63 11.18 25.24
C LEU A 106 14.43 12.17 26.08
N LEU A 107 13.99 13.43 26.16
CA LEU A 107 14.73 14.50 26.83
C LEU A 107 13.77 15.52 27.42
N GLN A 108 14.12 16.06 28.60
CA GLN A 108 13.39 17.13 29.30
C GLN A 108 11.94 16.76 29.69
N CYS A 109 11.73 15.50 30.09
CA CYS A 109 10.41 14.90 30.38
C CYS A 109 9.71 15.38 31.66
N THR A 110 10.26 16.39 32.34
CA THR A 110 9.71 16.93 33.58
C THR A 110 8.63 17.99 33.31
N ALA A 111 7.72 18.19 34.25
CA ALA A 111 6.46 18.94 34.11
C ALA A 111 6.57 20.43 33.67
N ASP A 112 7.76 21.04 33.58
CA ASP A 112 7.89 22.43 33.16
C ASP A 112 9.26 22.71 32.52
N ARG A 113 9.34 22.65 31.19
CA ARG A 113 10.57 22.85 30.43
C ARG A 113 10.28 23.60 29.13
N GLU A 114 11.21 24.47 28.76
CA GLU A 114 11.15 25.26 27.54
C GLU A 114 11.18 24.39 26.27
N SER A 115 11.80 23.21 26.30
CA SER A 115 11.68 22.25 25.21
C SER A 115 11.46 20.83 25.71
N ARG A 116 10.85 20.00 24.87
CA ARG A 116 10.74 18.56 25.11
C ARG A 116 11.02 17.79 23.83
N ARG A 117 11.78 16.72 23.96
CA ARG A 117 12.08 15.82 22.86
C ARG A 117 11.31 14.53 23.01
N TRP A 118 10.60 14.17 21.95
CA TRP A 118 9.74 13.02 21.87
C TRP A 118 10.19 12.10 20.75
N ARG A 119 10.11 10.80 20.99
CA ARG A 119 10.08 9.78 19.96
C ARG A 119 8.63 9.39 19.76
N ILE A 120 8.14 9.57 18.54
CA ILE A 120 6.80 9.18 18.12
C ILE A 120 6.97 8.01 17.16
N VAL A 121 6.27 6.91 17.40
CA VAL A 121 6.14 5.82 16.45
C VAL A 121 4.69 5.75 16.02
N GLY A 122 4.43 6.25 14.81
CA GLY A 122 3.12 6.14 14.16
C GLY A 122 3.02 4.80 13.43
N THR A 123 1.90 4.11 13.59
CA THR A 123 1.60 2.84 12.93
C THR A 123 0.34 3.02 12.11
N GLY A 124 0.38 2.65 10.83
CA GLY A 124 -0.75 2.60 9.94
C GLY A 124 -1.08 1.16 9.55
N GLU A 125 -2.36 0.83 9.54
CA GLU A 125 -2.86 -0.52 9.31
C GLU A 125 -4.01 -0.52 8.31
N ILE A 126 -3.92 -1.46 7.36
CA ILE A 126 -5.03 -1.85 6.49
C ILE A 126 -5.59 -3.15 7.05
N ARG A 127 -6.89 -3.17 7.29
CA ARG A 127 -7.60 -4.32 7.86
C ARG A 127 -8.64 -4.86 6.89
N ALA A 128 -8.87 -6.16 6.94
CA ALA A 128 -10.00 -6.79 6.28
C ALA A 128 -11.30 -6.43 7.04
N PRO A 129 -12.46 -6.48 6.37
CA PRO A 129 -13.75 -6.49 7.06
C PRO A 129 -13.77 -7.61 8.11
N GLY A 130 -13.92 -7.26 9.39
CA GLY A 130 -13.79 -8.19 10.51
C GLY A 130 -12.51 -8.04 11.33
N GLY A 131 -11.60 -7.13 10.96
CA GLY A 131 -10.51 -6.64 11.82
C GLY A 131 -9.16 -7.31 11.67
N ALA A 132 -9.01 -8.32 10.81
CA ALA A 132 -7.71 -8.93 10.53
C ALA A 132 -6.78 -7.95 9.81
N ILE A 133 -5.54 -7.79 10.28
CA ILE A 133 -4.56 -6.88 9.67
C ILE A 133 -4.04 -7.51 8.37
N LEU A 134 -4.26 -6.82 7.25
CA LEU A 134 -3.78 -7.20 5.92
C LEU A 134 -2.41 -6.60 5.61
N GLN A 135 -2.16 -5.38 6.07
CA GLN A 135 -0.90 -4.68 5.90
C GLN A 135 -0.66 -3.72 7.06
N SER A 136 0.59 -3.61 7.50
CA SER A 136 0.99 -2.65 8.53
C SER A 136 2.33 -2.01 8.18
N ARG A 137 2.44 -0.71 8.43
CA ARG A 137 3.67 0.08 8.31
C ARG A 137 3.82 0.98 9.51
N ALA A 138 5.07 1.23 9.89
CA ALA A 138 5.39 2.12 10.99
C ALA A 138 6.44 3.14 10.57
N VAL A 139 6.27 4.37 11.05
CA VAL A 139 7.22 5.46 10.87
C VAL A 139 7.61 5.96 12.25
N ARG A 140 8.90 6.21 12.44
CA ARG A 140 9.45 6.81 13.64
C ARG A 140 9.88 8.23 13.34
N ALA A 141 9.38 9.16 14.14
CA ALA A 141 9.86 10.54 14.17
C ALA A 141 10.46 10.87 15.53
N GLU A 142 11.58 11.57 15.53
CA GLU A 142 12.07 12.27 16.71
C GLU A 142 11.78 13.75 16.54
N VAL A 143 11.02 14.31 17.47
CA VAL A 143 10.49 15.67 17.38
C VAL A 143 10.89 16.41 18.63
N GLU A 144 11.41 17.62 18.46
CA GLU A 144 11.59 18.58 19.56
C GLU A 144 10.54 19.68 19.43
N ILE A 145 9.81 19.91 20.52
CA ILE A 145 8.82 20.97 20.60
C ILE A 145 9.32 21.96 21.64
N THR A 146 9.41 23.22 21.23
CA THR A 146 9.75 24.34 22.10
C THR A 146 8.47 25.05 22.50
N TYR A 147 8.41 25.44 23.77
CA TYR A 147 7.28 26.10 24.40
C TYR A 147 7.77 27.43 24.99
N ALA A 148 7.01 28.50 24.77
CA ALA A 148 7.17 29.75 25.50
C ALA A 148 6.45 29.68 26.84
N TRP A 149 6.91 30.53 27.75
CA TRP A 149 6.19 30.83 28.97
C TRP A 149 4.81 31.42 28.63
N GLY A 150 3.77 30.88 29.26
CA GLY A 150 2.41 31.37 29.12
C GLY A 150 1.49 30.82 30.21
N SER A 151 0.20 31.12 30.10
CA SER A 151 -0.83 30.65 31.03
C SER A 151 -2.05 30.14 30.28
N THR A 152 -2.56 28.97 30.68
CA THR A 152 -3.78 28.36 30.14
C THR A 152 -4.68 28.02 31.32
N GLY A 153 -5.71 28.84 31.55
CA GLY A 153 -6.53 28.76 32.76
C GLY A 153 -5.70 29.05 34.02
N PRO A 154 -5.78 28.22 35.09
CA PRO A 154 -5.04 28.44 36.34
C PRO A 154 -3.57 28.01 36.27
N THR A 155 -3.14 27.38 35.18
CA THR A 155 -1.78 26.84 35.03
C THR A 155 -0.90 27.82 34.27
N ALA A 156 0.26 28.17 34.84
CA ALA A 156 1.32 28.94 34.18
C ALA A 156 2.58 28.09 34.05
N GLY A 157 3.35 28.31 32.98
CA GLY A 157 4.61 27.60 32.72
C GLY A 157 4.99 27.64 31.24
N TYR A 158 5.95 26.80 30.86
CA TYR A 158 6.27 26.54 29.45
C TYR A 158 5.19 25.66 28.83
N ILE A 159 4.17 26.29 28.25
CA ILE A 159 2.95 25.62 27.74
C ILE A 159 2.49 26.11 26.36
N VAL A 160 2.98 27.25 25.88
CA VAL A 160 2.56 27.79 24.58
C VAL A 160 3.54 27.29 23.51
N PRO A 161 3.15 26.41 22.57
CA PRO A 161 4.07 25.89 21.58
C PRO A 161 4.54 27.01 20.63
N THR A 162 5.85 27.18 20.50
CA THR A 162 6.46 28.20 19.63
C THR A 162 7.02 27.59 18.35
N SER A 163 7.67 26.45 18.45
CA SER A 163 8.27 25.76 17.30
C SER A 163 8.22 24.25 17.45
N VAL A 164 8.16 23.57 16.30
CA VAL A 164 8.29 22.12 16.19
C VAL A 164 9.42 21.84 15.23
N THR A 165 10.37 21.00 15.65
CA THR A 165 11.53 20.62 14.83
C THR A 165 11.59 19.10 14.73
N PHE A 166 11.55 18.59 13.50
CA PHE A 166 11.79 17.19 13.21
C PHE A 166 13.29 16.94 13.14
N LEU A 167 13.81 16.14 14.06
CA LEU A 167 15.22 15.79 14.17
C LEU A 167 15.56 14.53 13.39
N ARG A 168 14.61 13.59 13.34
CA ARG A 168 14.74 12.33 12.64
C ARG A 168 13.38 11.90 12.09
N TRP A 169 13.39 11.30 10.91
CA TRP A 169 12.23 10.70 10.29
C TRP A 169 12.68 9.45 9.53
N GLU A 170 12.17 8.29 9.93
CA GLU A 170 12.55 7.03 9.31
C GLU A 170 11.39 6.04 9.30
N GLU A 171 11.35 5.21 8.27
CA GLU A 171 10.49 4.03 8.26
C GLU A 171 11.05 2.98 9.22
N VAL A 172 10.17 2.36 10.01
CA VAL A 172 10.54 1.25 10.89
C VAL A 172 10.22 -0.03 10.14
N TYR A 173 11.26 -0.64 9.57
CA TYR A 173 11.14 -1.99 9.03
C TYR A 173 11.02 -2.99 10.20
N PRO A 174 10.07 -3.94 10.14
CA PRO A 174 10.02 -5.06 11.07
C PRO A 174 11.26 -5.96 10.96
#